data_AF-A0A3B8Z4N6-F1
#
_entry.id   AF-A0A3B8Z4N6-F1
#
_cell.length_a   1.000
_cell.length_b   1.000
_cell.length_c   1.000
_cell.angle_alpha   90.00
_cell.angle_beta   90.00
_cell.angle_gamma   90.00
#
_symmetry.space_group_name_H-M   'P 1'
#
loop_
_entity.id
_entity.type
_entity.pdbx_description
1 polymer ?
#
loop_
_entity_poly.entity_id
_entity_poly.type
_entity_poly.pdbx_seq_one_letter_code
_entity_poly.pdbx_strand_id
1 'polypeptide(L)'
;FCLLDEVDAPLDDANVGRFSALLKRMSADTQFLIITHKQRTMEQSDSLYGVTMPEAGVSQIVSVEVEEAARVATDGMAASA
;
A
#
# COMPACT_ATOMS: atom_id res chain seq x y z
N PHE A 1 1.66 13.34 12.83
CA PHE A 1 1.55 12.56 11.57
C PHE A 1 2.93 12.01 11.24
N CYS A 2 3.00 10.88 10.54
CA CYS A 2 4.25 10.24 10.11
C CYS A 2 4.12 9.79 8.65
N LEU A 3 5.18 10.00 7.86
CA LEU A 3 5.35 9.45 6.52
C LEU A 3 6.41 8.34 6.59
N LEU A 4 6.06 7.16 6.11
CA LEU A 4 6.94 5.99 6.07
C LEU A 4 7.09 5.56 4.61
N ASP A 5 8.31 5.57 4.10
CA ASP A 5 8.61 5.23 2.71
C ASP A 5 9.39 3.91 2.64
N GLU A 6 8.73 2.84 2.17
CA GLU A 6 9.26 1.48 1.99
C GLU A 6 10.04 0.91 3.19
N VAL A 7 9.71 1.33 4.41
CA VAL A 7 10.41 0.90 5.63
C VAL A 7 10.24 -0.58 5.94
N ASP A 8 9.26 -1.24 5.31
CA ASP A 8 8.96 -2.67 5.41
C ASP A 8 9.65 -3.52 4.32
N ALA A 9 10.39 -2.90 3.39
CA ALA A 9 11.18 -3.60 2.38
C ALA A 9 12.17 -4.64 2.95
N PRO A 10 12.93 -4.39 4.03
CA PRO A 10 13.87 -5.37 4.58
C PRO A 10 13.19 -6.47 5.42
N LEU A 11 11.88 -6.41 5.63
CA LEU A 11 11.16 -7.34 6.51
C LEU A 11 10.65 -8.56 5.74
N ASP A 12 10.69 -9.73 6.40
CA ASP A 12 9.97 -10.93 5.97
C ASP A 12 8.46 -10.81 6.22
N ASP A 13 7.67 -11.70 5.61
CA ASP A 13 6.19 -11.64 5.67
C ASP A 13 5.63 -11.71 7.11
N ALA A 14 6.29 -12.45 8.00
CA ALA A 14 5.86 -12.56 9.39
C ALA A 14 6.07 -11.23 10.13
N ASN A 15 7.20 -10.57 9.88
CA ASN A 15 7.54 -9.29 10.48
C ASN A 15 6.76 -8.12 9.84
N VAL A 16 6.45 -8.17 8.54
CA VAL A 16 5.49 -7.23 7.91
C VAL A 16 4.13 -7.30 8.60
N GLY A 17 3.64 -8.50 8.93
CA GLY A 17 2.40 -8.67 9.68
C GLY A 17 2.44 -8.07 11.09
N ARG A 18 3.55 -8.20 11.80
CA ARG A 18 3.74 -7.57 13.13
C ARG A 18 3.84 -6.05 13.03
N PHE A 19 4.55 -5.57 12.02
CA PHE A 19 4.75 -4.15 11.73
C PHE A 19 3.43 -3.44 11.41
N SER A 20 2.65 -3.98 10.46
CA SER A 20 1.32 -3.44 10.11
C SER A 20 0.38 -3.40 11.31
N ALA A 21 0.34 -4.46 12.13
CA ALA A 21 -0.48 -4.50 13.33
C ALA A 21 -0.06 -3.45 14.39
N LEU A 22 1.25 -3.17 14.50
CA LEU A 22 1.76 -2.11 15.38
C LEU A 22 1.33 -0.73 14.86
N LEU A 23 1.50 -0.46 13.56
CA LEU A 23 1.09 0.81 12.95
C LEU A 23 -0.42 1.05 13.12
N LYS A 24 -1.25 0.02 12.97
CA LYS A 24 -2.70 0.12 13.18
C LYS A 24 -3.09 0.51 14.60
N ARG A 25 -2.32 0.07 15.61
CA ARG A 25 -2.54 0.49 17.01
C ARG A 25 -2.11 1.94 17.22
N MET A 26 -0.95 2.32 16.68
CA MET A 26 -0.42 3.67 16.80
C MET A 26 -1.26 4.69 16.01
N SER A 27 -2.01 4.24 14.99
CA SER A 27 -2.83 5.13 14.16
C SER A 27 -3.99 5.78 14.92
N ALA A 28 -4.33 5.29 16.12
CA ALA A 28 -5.31 5.90 17.01
C ALA A 28 -4.89 7.32 17.46
N ASP A 29 -3.59 7.54 17.67
CA ASP A 29 -3.06 8.81 18.18
C ASP A 29 -2.29 9.59 17.10
N THR A 30 -1.80 8.92 16.06
CA THR A 30 -0.97 9.52 15.02
C THR A 30 -1.41 9.10 13.63
N GLN A 31 -1.71 10.05 12.75
CA GLN A 31 -1.96 9.74 11.34
C GLN A 31 -0.70 9.22 10.64
N PHE A 32 -0.81 8.08 9.93
CA PHE A 32 0.25 7.50 9.12
C PHE A 32 -0.08 7.58 7.63
N LEU A 33 0.92 8.00 6.83
CA LEU A 33 0.95 7.83 5.38
C LEU A 33 2.08 6.86 5.06
N ILE A 34 1.77 5.74 4.41
CA ILE A 34 2.71 4.66 4.17
C ILE A 34 2.82 4.42 2.67
N ILE A 35 4.05 4.44 2.16
CA ILE A 35 4.39 4.01 0.80
C ILE A 35 4.97 2.60 0.93
N THR A 36 4.32 1.63 0.32
CA THR A 36 4.69 0.21 0.40
C THR A 36 4.14 -0.55 -0.79
N HIS A 37 4.81 -1.64 -1.15
CA HIS A 37 4.29 -2.66 -2.07
C HIS A 37 3.86 -3.95 -1.35
N LYS A 38 3.88 -4.01 0.00
CA LYS A 38 3.55 -5.22 0.76
C LYS A 38 2.03 -5.39 0.92
N GLN A 39 1.50 -6.48 0.36
CA GLN A 39 0.06 -6.78 0.40
C GLN A 39 -0.52 -6.77 1.83
N ARG A 40 0.17 -7.36 2.80
CA ARG A 40 -0.28 -7.37 4.20
C ARG A 40 -0.39 -5.98 4.82
N THR A 41 0.51 -5.06 4.48
CA THR A 41 0.44 -3.67 4.95
C THR A 41 -0.74 -2.94 4.30
N MET A 42 -0.97 -3.18 3.00
CA MET A 42 -2.11 -2.62 2.27
C MET A 42 -3.46 -3.09 2.84
N GLU A 43 -3.60 -4.38 3.16
CA GLU A 43 -4.83 -4.96 3.72
C GLU A 43 -5.26 -4.37 5.07
N GLN A 44 -4.31 -3.84 5.87
CA GLN A 44 -4.61 -3.25 7.18
C GLN A 44 -4.83 -1.73 7.16
N SER A 45 -4.67 -1.12 5.98
CA SER A 45 -4.78 0.32 5.80
C SER A 45 -6.24 0.77 5.72
N ASP A 46 -6.54 1.95 6.25
CA ASP A 46 -7.91 2.51 6.23
C ASP A 46 -8.35 2.99 4.83
N SER A 47 -7.39 3.38 4.00
CA SER A 47 -7.63 3.81 2.61
C SER A 47 -6.40 3.53 1.77
N LEU A 48 -6.61 3.19 0.49
CA LEU A 48 -5.55 2.92 -0.46
C LEU A 48 -5.58 3.95 -1.59
N TYR A 49 -4.39 4.47 -1.92
CA TYR A 49 -4.18 5.38 -3.04
C TYR A 49 -3.14 4.75 -3.96
N GLY A 50 -3.57 4.36 -5.15
CA GLY A 50 -2.69 3.91 -6.20
C GLY A 50 -2.04 5.11 -6.88
N VAL A 51 -0.75 5.00 -7.19
CA VAL A 51 -0.05 5.95 -8.07
C VAL A 51 0.25 5.23 -9.37
N THR A 52 -0.23 5.78 -10.47
CA THR A 52 -0.03 5.24 -11.83
C THR A 52 0.70 6.28 -12.68
N MET A 53 1.30 5.83 -13.77
CA MET A 53 2.00 6.70 -14.72
C MET A 53 1.52 6.38 -16.14
N PRO A 54 0.32 6.86 -16.53
CA PRO A 54 -0.27 6.57 -17.84
C PRO A 54 0.54 7.18 -18.99
N GLU A 55 1.16 8.34 -18.74
CA GLU A 55 2.11 8.99 -19.63
C GLU A 55 3.48 9.05 -18.96
N ALA A 56 4.55 8.83 -19.72
CA ALA A 56 5.90 8.79 -19.18
C ALA A 56 6.26 10.10 -18.46
N GLY A 57 6.56 10.00 -17.17
CA GLY A 57 6.91 11.15 -16.33
C GLY A 57 5.73 11.93 -15.75
N VAL A 58 4.48 11.55 -16.03
CA VAL A 58 3.28 12.17 -15.45
C VAL A 58 2.58 11.17 -14.54
N SER A 59 2.68 11.39 -13.22
CA SER A 59 1.99 10.56 -12.23
C SER A 59 0.54 11.00 -12.03
N GLN A 60 -0.34 10.02 -11.86
CA GLN A 60 -1.75 10.22 -11.53
C GLN A 60 -2.13 9.35 -10.32
N ILE A 61 -2.82 9.98 -9.36
CA ILE A 61 -3.34 9.30 -8.17
C ILE A 61 -4.73 8.75 -8.49
N VAL A 62 -4.96 7.50 -8.12
CA VAL A 62 -6.26 6.83 -8.16
C VAL A 62 -6.63 6.39 -6.74
N SER A 63 -7.86 6.70 -6.30
CA SER A 63 -8.37 6.15 -5.05
C SER A 63 -8.86 4.72 -5.31
N VAL A 64 -8.48 3.78 -4.46
CA VAL A 64 -8.83 2.37 -4.62
C VAL A 64 -9.58 1.94 -3.37
N GLU A 65 -10.82 1.48 -3.56
CA GLU A 65 -11.53 0.77 -2.50
C GLU A 65 -10.85 -0.58 -2.27
N VAL A 66 -10.66 -0.99 -1.02
CA VAL A 66 -9.87 -2.18 -0.66
C VAL A 66 -10.41 -3.46 -1.34
N GLU A 67 -11.73 -3.54 -1.58
CA GLU A 67 -12.36 -4.64 -2.34
C GLU A 67 -12.00 -4.65 -3.83
N GLU A 68 -11.72 -3.49 -4.42
CA GLU A 68 -11.34 -3.34 -5.83
C GLU A 68 -9.82 -3.48 -6.03
N ALA A 69 -9.01 -3.09 -5.03
CA ALA A 69 -7.56 -3.29 -5.02
C ALA A 69 -7.15 -4.76 -5.16
N ALA A 70 -7.87 -5.65 -4.49
CA ALA A 70 -7.66 -7.10 -4.58
C ALA A 70 -7.91 -7.65 -5.99
N ARG A 71 -8.74 -6.99 -6.81
CA ARG A 71 -9.03 -7.35 -8.21
C ARG A 71 -8.04 -6.74 -9.20
N VAL A 72 -7.59 -5.51 -8.96
CA VAL A 72 -6.61 -4.84 -9.86
C VAL A 72 -5.22 -5.51 -9.78
N ALA A 73 -4.83 -6.02 -8.62
CA ALA A 73 -3.59 -6.78 -8.47
C ALA A 73 -3.53 -8.06 -9.32
N THR A 74 -4.69 -8.62 -9.71
CA THR A 74 -4.75 -9.82 -10.57
C THR A 74 -4.76 -9.51 -12.06
N ASP A 75 -5.24 -8.34 -12.48
CA ASP A 75 -5.38 -7.99 -13.91
C ASP A 75 -4.14 -7.26 -14.50
N GLY A 76 -3.29 -6.68 -13.65
CA GLY A 76 -2.06 -5.97 -14.08
C GLY A 76 -0.96 -6.87 -14.70
N MET A 77 -1.07 -8.20 -14.59
CA MET A 77 -0.13 -9.16 -15.22
C MET A 77 -0.58 -9.63 -16.62
N ALA A 78 -1.77 -9.28 -17.10
CA ALA A 78 -2.30 -9.75 -18.39
C ALA A 78 -2.04 -8.82 -19.59
N ALA A 79 -1.50 -7.61 -19.37
CA ALA A 79 -1.28 -6.62 -20.44
C ALA A 79 0.18 -6.55 -20.95
N SER A 80 0.96 -7.63 -20.84
CA SER A 80 2.31 -7.73 -21.45
C SER A 80 2.55 -9.07 -22.16
N ALA A 81 1.56 -9.58 -22.88
CA ALA A 81 1.72 -10.68 -23.83
C ALA A 81 1.22 -10.24 -25.22
#